data_AF-A0A6I2KTP0-F1
#
_entry.id   AF-A0A6I2KTP0-F1
#
_cell.length_a   1.000
_cell.length_b   1.000
_cell.length_c   1.000
_cell.angle_alpha   90.00
_cell.angle_beta   90.00
_cell.angle_gamma   90.00
#
_symmetry.space_group_name_H-M   'P 1'
#
loop_
_entity.id
_entity.type
_entity.pdbx_description
1 polymer ?
#
loop_
_entity_poly.entity_id
_entity_poly.type
_entity_poly.pdbx_seq_one_letter_code
_entity_poly.pdbx_strand_id
1 'polypeptide(L)'
;MKSALQLMVLIAAGMSNAHAVCGVQSVEVSSGKLEVGRWDVVSPEIHRLTLPNGFALGLQIEPASPEKSKEIAKKLAGYPPVEWVKISLYDLRGPQPKQLTYTWGGANSYQGYGPGGGADRVREIGEPGIELKLTKPKCANTHS
;
A
#
# COMPACT_ATOMS: atom_id res chain seq x y z
N MET A 1 44.22 -2.73 -41.16
CA MET A 1 43.58 -1.51 -41.70
C MET A 1 42.16 -1.47 -41.14
N LYS A 2 41.99 -0.83 -39.97
CA LYS A 2 41.41 0.51 -39.74
C LYS A 2 39.88 0.58 -39.90
N SER A 3 39.23 0.87 -38.76
CA SER A 3 37.98 1.65 -38.60
C SER A 3 36.65 1.00 -39.02
N ALA A 4 35.50 1.25 -38.39
CA ALA A 4 35.13 2.30 -37.44
C ALA A 4 34.09 1.81 -36.41
N LEU A 5 34.30 2.32 -35.20
CA LEU A 5 33.42 2.35 -34.04
C LEU A 5 32.22 3.28 -34.33
N GLN A 6 30.99 2.85 -34.07
CA GLN A 6 29.86 3.78 -33.88
C GLN A 6 29.10 3.41 -32.61
N LEU A 7 29.43 4.16 -31.56
CA LEU A 7 28.81 4.15 -30.24
C LEU A 7 27.60 5.11 -30.28
N MET A 8 26.38 4.59 -30.26
CA MET A 8 25.19 5.43 -30.01
C MET A 8 25.01 5.60 -28.50
N VAL A 9 25.24 6.81 -28.01
CA VAL A 9 24.94 7.22 -26.65
C VAL A 9 23.51 7.77 -26.62
N LEU A 10 22.57 6.97 -26.11
CA LEU A 10 21.24 7.43 -25.73
C LEU A 10 21.33 8.19 -24.40
N ILE A 11 21.25 9.52 -24.46
CA ILE A 11 21.08 10.35 -23.27
C ILE A 11 19.61 10.23 -22.85
N ALA A 12 19.33 9.29 -21.95
CA ALA A 12 18.06 9.27 -21.22
C ALA A 12 18.10 10.43 -20.21
N ALA A 13 17.38 11.51 -20.52
CA ALA A 13 17.12 12.57 -19.58
C ALA A 13 16.34 11.98 -18.39
N GLY A 14 17.03 11.78 -17.27
CA GLY A 14 16.42 11.42 -16.00
C GLY A 14 15.49 12.53 -15.55
N MET A 15 14.20 12.38 -15.80
CA MET A 15 13.17 13.14 -15.13
C MET A 15 13.21 12.74 -13.66
N SER A 16 14.01 13.48 -12.88
CA SER A 16 14.00 13.41 -11.43
C SER A 16 12.66 13.96 -10.98
N ASN A 17 11.70 13.05 -10.83
CA ASN A 17 10.46 13.29 -10.13
C ASN A 17 10.83 13.56 -8.66
N ALA A 18 11.15 14.82 -8.37
CA ALA A 18 11.23 15.34 -7.02
C ALA A 18 9.82 15.41 -6.43
N HIS A 19 9.23 14.25 -6.17
CA HIS A 19 8.21 14.16 -5.14
C HIS A 19 8.97 14.42 -3.84
N ALA A 20 8.76 15.58 -3.25
CA ALA A 20 9.22 15.88 -1.91
C ALA A 20 8.97 14.65 -1.02
N VAL A 21 10.06 14.02 -0.56
CA VAL A 21 10.04 12.73 0.15
C VAL A 21 9.52 12.96 1.56
N CYS A 22 8.22 13.20 1.66
CA CYS A 22 7.46 12.94 2.86
C CYS A 22 7.51 11.43 3.12
N GLY A 23 7.82 11.04 4.36
CA GLY A 23 8.27 9.70 4.72
C GLY A 23 7.49 8.56 4.05
N VAL A 24 8.22 7.51 3.66
CA VAL A 24 7.65 6.35 2.97
C VAL A 24 6.60 5.68 3.86
N GLN A 25 5.45 5.34 3.27
CA GLN A 25 4.41 4.57 3.96
C GLN A 25 4.96 3.17 4.23
N SER A 26 4.92 2.74 5.49
CA SER A 26 5.24 1.37 5.88
C SER A 26 3.97 0.61 6.26
N VAL A 27 4.01 -0.69 6.04
CA VAL A 27 2.96 -1.64 6.40
C VAL A 27 3.60 -2.75 7.20
N GLU A 28 3.03 -3.05 8.35
CA GLU A 28 3.28 -4.29 9.09
C GLU A 28 2.00 -5.12 9.06
N VAL A 29 2.13 -6.41 8.78
CA VAL A 29 1.02 -7.35 8.72
C VAL A 29 1.24 -8.44 9.74
N SER A 30 0.21 -8.75 10.50
CA SER A 30 0.21 -9.86 11.44
C SER A 30 -1.02 -10.75 11.23
N SER A 31 -0.92 -12.01 11.62
CA SER A 31 -2.03 -12.96 11.69
C SER A 31 -2.05 -13.55 13.10
N GLY A 32 -3.00 -13.09 13.92
CA GLY A 32 -3.00 -13.36 15.36
C GLY A 32 -1.77 -12.74 16.03
N LYS A 33 -0.92 -13.57 16.64
CA LYS A 33 0.31 -13.10 17.34
C LYS A 33 1.56 -13.14 16.47
N LEU A 34 1.45 -13.56 15.22
CA LEU A 34 2.60 -13.74 14.33
C LEU A 34 2.68 -12.59 13.32
N GLU A 35 3.82 -11.90 13.27
CA GLU A 35 4.14 -10.99 12.16
C GLU A 35 4.39 -11.82 10.90
N VAL A 36 3.64 -11.54 9.84
CA VAL A 36 3.76 -12.23 8.54
C VAL A 36 4.57 -11.43 7.52
N GLY A 37 4.77 -10.13 7.77
CA GLY A 37 5.62 -9.30 6.93
C GLY A 37 5.61 -7.84 7.33
N ARG A 38 6.67 -7.14 6.92
CA ARG A 38 6.80 -5.69 7.03
C ARG A 38 7.54 -5.15 5.82
N TRP A 39 7.03 -4.08 5.21
CA TRP A 39 7.68 -3.45 4.07
C TRP A 39 7.28 -1.99 3.92
N ASP A 40 8.05 -1.29 3.09
CA ASP A 40 7.77 0.05 2.61
C ASP A 40 6.96 -0.02 1.31
N VAL A 41 5.85 0.71 1.26
CA VAL A 41 4.90 0.71 0.15
C VAL A 41 5.52 1.36 -1.08
N VAL A 42 5.61 0.56 -2.15
CA VAL A 42 5.89 1.02 -3.50
C VAL A 42 4.57 0.96 -4.27
N SER A 43 3.90 2.10 -4.42
CA SER A 43 2.64 2.15 -5.17
C SER A 43 2.91 2.10 -6.69
N PRO A 44 2.16 1.32 -7.49
CA PRO A 44 0.94 0.55 -7.17
C PRO A 44 1.17 -0.97 -7.04
N GLU A 45 2.31 -1.43 -6.50
CA GLU A 45 2.66 -2.86 -6.49
C GLU A 45 1.77 -3.70 -5.56
N ILE A 46 1.42 -4.93 -6.00
CA ILE A 46 0.81 -5.94 -5.13
C ILE A 46 1.92 -6.69 -4.40
N HIS A 47 2.02 -6.47 -3.10
CA HIS A 47 2.92 -7.21 -2.23
C HIS A 47 2.34 -8.59 -1.92
N ARG A 48 3.17 -9.64 -2.01
CA ARG A 48 2.74 -11.03 -1.83
C ARG A 48 3.11 -11.52 -0.44
N LEU A 49 2.16 -12.17 0.24
CA LEU A 49 2.34 -12.77 1.55
C LEU A 49 1.79 -14.20 1.55
N THR A 50 2.39 -15.07 2.34
CA THR A 50 1.83 -16.38 2.65
C THR A 50 1.42 -16.40 4.11
N LEU A 51 0.13 -16.57 4.36
CA LEU A 51 -0.41 -16.61 5.72
C LEU A 51 -0.06 -17.95 6.40
N PRO A 52 -0.15 -18.04 7.74
CA PRO A 52 0.21 -19.26 8.48
C PRO A 52 -0.63 -20.49 8.11
N ASN A 53 -1.85 -20.28 7.62
CA ASN A 53 -2.73 -21.32 7.10
C ASN A 53 -2.44 -21.71 5.63
N GLY A 54 -1.37 -21.18 5.03
CA GLY A 54 -0.98 -21.43 3.64
C GLY A 54 -1.71 -20.57 2.60
N PHE A 55 -2.59 -19.65 3.01
CA PHE A 55 -3.28 -18.78 2.06
C PHE A 55 -2.30 -17.79 1.40
N ALA A 56 -2.31 -17.73 0.07
CA ALA A 56 -1.50 -16.80 -0.71
C ALA A 56 -2.26 -15.46 -0.89
N LEU A 57 -1.88 -14.47 -0.09
CA LEU A 57 -2.50 -13.16 -0.04
C LEU A 57 -1.70 -12.15 -0.86
N GLY A 58 -2.40 -11.30 -1.61
CA GLY A 58 -1.86 -10.08 -2.19
C GLY A 58 -2.39 -8.87 -1.45
N LEU A 59 -1.51 -7.92 -1.11
CA LEU A 59 -1.88 -6.65 -0.52
C LEU A 59 -1.37 -5.50 -1.39
N GLN A 60 -2.26 -4.57 -1.73
CA GLN A 60 -1.92 -3.37 -2.48
C GLN A 60 -2.36 -2.14 -1.68
N ILE A 61 -1.46 -1.18 -1.55
CA ILE A 61 -1.71 0.11 -0.89
C ILE A 61 -1.50 1.22 -1.92
N GLU A 62 -2.52 2.03 -2.14
CA GLU A 62 -2.50 3.11 -3.12
C GLU A 62 -2.90 4.43 -2.45
N PRO A 63 -2.29 5.57 -2.82
CA PRO A 63 -2.76 6.87 -2.35
C PRO A 63 -4.19 7.12 -2.83
N ALA A 64 -4.99 7.83 -2.04
CA ALA A 64 -6.31 8.25 -2.48
C ALA A 64 -6.25 9.16 -3.71
N SER A 65 -7.17 8.96 -4.65
CA SER A 65 -7.29 9.85 -5.80
C SER A 65 -7.62 11.28 -5.33
N PRO A 66 -7.31 12.31 -6.13
CA PRO A 66 -7.68 13.69 -5.79
C PRO A 66 -9.19 13.87 -5.55
N GLU A 67 -10.02 13.19 -6.34
CA GLU A 67 -11.48 13.21 -6.22
C GLU A 67 -11.92 12.56 -4.91
N LYS A 68 -11.33 11.40 -4.58
CA LYS A 68 -11.65 10.71 -3.33
C LYS A 68 -11.21 11.51 -2.11
N SER A 69 -10.04 12.13 -2.19
CA SER A 69 -9.52 13.01 -1.14
C SER A 69 -10.46 14.20 -0.89
N LYS A 70 -11.00 14.82 -1.95
CA LYS A 70 -12.01 15.89 -1.84
C LYS A 70 -13.31 15.39 -1.23
N GLU A 71 -13.79 14.22 -1.61
CA GLU A 71 -14.99 13.60 -1.03
C GLU A 71 -14.83 13.38 0.48
N ILE A 72 -13.69 12.82 0.89
CA ILE A 72 -13.39 12.55 2.30
C ILE A 72 -13.21 13.85 3.09
N ALA A 73 -12.50 14.85 2.54
CA ALA A 73 -12.33 16.15 3.18
C ALA A 73 -13.68 16.85 3.44
N LYS A 74 -14.65 16.73 2.52
CA LYS A 74 -16.00 17.24 2.73
C LYS A 74 -16.74 16.50 3.85
N LYS A 75 -16.61 15.17 3.91
CA LYS A 75 -17.24 14.34 4.95
C LYS A 75 -16.67 14.59 6.34
N LEU A 76 -15.39 14.94 6.42
CA LEU A 76 -14.65 15.17 7.66
C LEU A 76 -14.45 16.67 7.94
N ALA A 77 -15.33 17.54 7.45
CA ALA A 77 -15.25 18.96 7.70
C ALA A 77 -15.20 19.23 9.22
N GLY A 78 -14.16 19.95 9.67
CA GLY A 78 -13.90 20.24 11.09
C GLY A 78 -12.89 19.32 11.77
N TYR A 79 -12.44 18.25 11.11
CA TYR A 79 -11.35 17.39 11.59
C TYR A 79 -10.02 17.76 10.91
N PRO A 80 -8.86 17.48 11.56
CA PRO A 80 -7.57 17.66 10.93
C PRO A 80 -7.45 16.86 9.63
N PRO A 81 -6.76 17.38 8.60
CA PRO A 81 -6.54 16.64 7.37
C PRO A 81 -5.74 15.36 7.67
N VAL A 82 -6.27 14.24 7.19
CA VAL A 82 -5.63 12.92 7.26
C VAL A 82 -5.33 12.49 5.83
N GLU A 83 -4.14 11.96 5.59
CA GLU A 83 -3.84 11.31 4.32
C GLU A 83 -4.56 9.96 4.27
N TRP A 84 -5.22 9.65 3.16
CA TRP A 84 -5.98 8.42 2.97
C TRP A 84 -5.33 7.53 1.93
N VAL A 85 -5.43 6.23 2.17
CA VAL A 85 -4.97 5.19 1.25
C VAL A 85 -6.11 4.22 0.95
N LYS A 86 -6.09 3.67 -0.25
CA LYS A 86 -6.88 2.52 -0.63
C LYS A 86 -6.10 1.27 -0.26
N ILE A 87 -6.77 0.33 0.39
CA ILE A 87 -6.20 -0.96 0.79
C ILE A 87 -6.98 -2.02 0.04
N SER A 88 -6.32 -2.75 -0.85
CA SER A 88 -6.93 -3.81 -1.66
C SER A 88 -6.31 -5.16 -1.32
N LEU A 89 -7.15 -6.17 -1.07
CA LEU A 89 -6.72 -7.55 -0.81
C LEU A 89 -7.02 -8.42 -2.02
N TYR A 90 -6.12 -9.36 -2.32
CA TYR A 90 -6.22 -10.27 -3.45
C TYR A 90 -5.94 -11.72 -3.03
N ASP A 91 -6.65 -12.66 -3.63
CA ASP A 91 -6.29 -14.08 -3.65
C ASP A 91 -5.30 -14.33 -4.79
N LEU A 92 -4.13 -14.86 -4.44
CA LEU A 92 -3.03 -15.12 -5.36
C LEU A 92 -2.80 -16.61 -5.62
N ARG A 93 -3.72 -17.49 -5.21
CA ARG A 93 -3.60 -18.95 -5.46
C ARG A 93 -3.87 -19.31 -6.91
N GLY A 94 -4.58 -18.45 -7.64
CA GLY A 94 -4.86 -18.61 -9.07
C GLY A 94 -3.79 -18.00 -9.99
N PRO A 95 -3.90 -18.22 -11.31
CA PRO A 95 -2.98 -17.66 -12.31
C PRO A 95 -3.07 -16.14 -12.43
N GLN A 96 -4.18 -15.53 -12.00
CA GLN A 96 -4.39 -14.09 -11.99
C GLN A 96 -4.84 -13.65 -10.59
N PRO A 97 -4.38 -12.49 -10.09
CA PRO A 97 -4.87 -11.94 -8.82
C PRO A 97 -6.38 -11.70 -8.85
N LYS A 98 -7.12 -12.30 -7.91
CA LYS A 98 -8.56 -12.07 -7.74
C LYS A 98 -8.78 -11.14 -6.56
N GLN A 99 -9.35 -9.96 -6.78
CA GLN A 99 -9.65 -9.04 -5.68
C GLN A 99 -10.69 -9.65 -4.74
N LEU A 100 -10.38 -9.66 -3.45
CA LEU A 100 -11.26 -10.08 -2.37
C LEU A 100 -12.08 -8.91 -1.84
N THR A 101 -11.40 -7.80 -1.51
CA THR A 101 -12.04 -6.57 -1.05
C THR A 101 -11.15 -5.35 -1.32
N TYR A 102 -11.74 -4.17 -1.17
CA TYR A 102 -11.00 -2.92 -0.97
C TYR A 102 -11.68 -2.05 0.09
N THR A 103 -10.88 -1.31 0.83
CA THR A 103 -11.34 -0.34 1.84
C THR A 103 -10.52 0.93 1.77
N TRP A 104 -11.02 1.99 2.41
CA TRP A 104 -10.30 3.26 2.57
C TRP A 104 -9.90 3.40 4.03
N GLY A 105 -8.62 3.69 4.28
CA GLY A 105 -8.08 3.89 5.62
C GLY A 105 -7.15 5.09 5.67
N GLY A 106 -6.93 5.63 6.88
CA GLY A 106 -5.88 6.62 7.07
C GLY A 106 -4.49 6.02 6.88
N ALA A 107 -3.56 6.79 6.31
CA ALA A 107 -2.15 6.41 6.12
C ALA A 107 -1.45 6.05 7.45
N ASN A 108 -1.99 6.53 8.57
CA ASN A 108 -1.64 6.13 9.92
C ASN A 108 -2.87 5.49 10.58
N SER A 109 -3.02 4.17 10.51
CA SER A 109 -4.17 3.46 11.07
C SER A 109 -3.91 1.98 11.30
N TYR A 110 -4.79 1.34 12.07
CA TYR A 110 -4.87 -0.11 12.20
C TYR A 110 -6.10 -0.64 11.46
N GLN A 111 -5.95 -1.72 10.70
CA GLN A 111 -7.03 -2.28 9.87
C GLN A 111 -7.06 -3.80 9.99
N GLY A 112 -8.19 -4.36 10.43
CA GLY A 112 -8.38 -5.80 10.54
C GLY A 112 -9.20 -6.38 9.38
N TYR A 113 -8.80 -7.54 8.87
CA TYR A 113 -9.58 -8.29 7.87
C TYR A 113 -9.68 -9.74 8.30
N GLY A 114 -10.87 -10.31 8.25
CA GLY A 114 -11.09 -11.72 8.61
C GLY A 114 -12.55 -12.13 8.47
N PRO A 115 -12.89 -13.40 8.74
CA PRO A 115 -14.27 -13.86 8.75
C PRO A 115 -15.13 -13.13 9.80
N GLY A 116 -14.51 -12.74 10.92
CA GLY A 116 -15.12 -11.89 11.96
C GLY A 116 -15.35 -10.42 11.56
N GLY A 117 -14.61 -9.91 10.57
CA GLY A 117 -14.68 -8.51 10.13
C GLY A 117 -13.57 -7.63 10.72
N GLY A 118 -13.84 -6.32 10.80
CA GLY A 118 -12.88 -5.27 11.17
C GLY A 118 -13.06 -4.06 10.26
N ALA A 119 -12.06 -3.78 9.43
CA ALA A 119 -12.18 -2.87 8.30
C ALA A 119 -13.11 -3.44 7.23
N ASP A 120 -13.05 -4.76 6.98
CA ASP A 120 -14.04 -5.49 6.19
C ASP A 120 -14.05 -7.00 6.53
N ARG A 121 -15.11 -7.69 6.12
CA ARG A 121 -15.25 -9.15 6.26
C ARG A 121 -14.69 -9.88 5.04
N VAL A 122 -13.65 -10.68 5.24
CA VAL A 122 -13.02 -11.52 4.20
C VAL A 122 -12.95 -12.95 4.70
N ARG A 123 -13.75 -13.85 4.15
CA ARG A 123 -13.86 -15.24 4.67
C ARG A 123 -12.72 -16.12 4.16
N GLU A 124 -12.21 -15.82 2.98
CA GLU A 124 -11.24 -16.60 2.22
C GLU A 124 -9.88 -16.71 2.93
N ILE A 125 -9.48 -15.67 3.66
CA ILE A 125 -8.21 -15.63 4.40
C ILE A 125 -8.22 -16.51 5.65
N GLY A 126 -9.41 -16.97 6.10
CA GLY A 126 -9.57 -17.82 7.29
C GLY A 126 -9.30 -17.11 8.61
N GLU A 127 -9.38 -17.86 9.71
CA GLU A 127 -9.03 -17.38 11.05
C GLU A 127 -7.53 -17.53 11.32
N PRO A 128 -6.89 -16.62 12.08
CA PRO A 128 -7.47 -15.47 12.80
C PRO A 128 -7.71 -14.22 11.95
N GLY A 129 -7.57 -14.31 10.63
CA GLY A 129 -7.52 -13.15 9.74
C GLY A 129 -6.15 -12.47 9.74
N ILE A 130 -6.11 -11.20 9.36
CA ILE A 130 -4.92 -10.36 9.37
C ILE A 130 -5.21 -9.01 10.03
N GLU A 131 -4.18 -8.44 10.64
CA GLU A 131 -4.16 -7.05 11.10
C GLU A 131 -3.05 -6.30 10.36
N LEU A 132 -3.39 -5.13 9.83
CA LEU A 132 -2.46 -4.20 9.21
C LEU A 132 -2.20 -3.04 10.17
N LYS A 133 -0.93 -2.69 10.34
CA LYS A 133 -0.51 -1.44 10.94
C LYS A 133 0.10 -0.57 9.86
N LEU A 134 -0.60 0.48 9.47
CA LEU A 134 -0.18 1.47 8.50
C LEU A 134 0.51 2.61 9.26
N THR A 135 1.77 2.89 8.91
CA THR A 135 2.52 4.01 9.50
C THR A 135 3.17 4.84 8.41
N LYS A 136 2.94 6.15 8.44
CA LYS A 136 3.60 7.12 7.59
C LYS A 136 4.16 8.26 8.44
N PRO A 137 5.49 8.51 8.41
CA PRO A 137 6.08 9.60 9.18
C PRO A 137 5.44 10.94 8.82
N LYS A 138 5.11 11.77 9.83
CA LYS A 138 4.74 13.16 9.58
C LYS A 138 5.95 13.89 9.02
N CYS A 139 5.77 14.63 7.94
CA CYS A 139 6.83 15.52 7.47
C CYS A 139 7.05 16.56 8.59
N ALA A 140 8.30 16.70 9.06
CA ALA A 140 8.63 17.83 9.91
C ALA A 140 8.41 19.08 9.07
N ASN A 141 7.47 19.93 9.47
CA ASN A 141 7.35 21.25 8.88
C ASN A 141 8.63 22.01 9.27
N THR A 142 9.68 21.93 8.46
CA THR A 142 10.69 22.98 8.43
C THR A 142 10.02 24.18 7.80
N HIS A 143 9.29 24.93 8.62
CA HIS A 143 9.14 26.36 8.41
C HIS A 143 10.55 26.95 8.42
N SER A 144 10.98 27.41 7.26
CA SER A 144 12.02 28.41 7.10
C SER A 144 11.46 29.49 6.19
#